data_AF-A0A966SLA8-F1
#
_entry.id   AF-A0A966SLA8-F1
#
_cell.length_a   1.000
_cell.length_b   1.000
_cell.length_c   1.000
_cell.angle_alpha   90.00
_cell.angle_beta   90.00
_cell.angle_gamma   90.00
#
_symmetry.space_group_name_H-M   'P 1'
#
loop_
_entity.id
_entity.type
_entity.pdbx_description
1 polymer ?
#
loop_
_entity_poly.entity_id
_entity_poly.type
_entity_poly.pdbx_seq_one_letter_code
_entity_poly.pdbx_strand_id
1 'polypeptide(L)'
;GALWYQGEANGPFWLQYRRLLPTLIGDWRKRFEVGDFPFLIVSLANLNSLQTKPVEPGWAEIRESQWRTARTVPNTGLAMTIDIGDPGNIHPRNKQEVGRRLSLVARKLVYGETNLVASGPEFTEMQIEPPKGDKIRLYFKNVGGGLRLKAGDEKLKGFIVAGPDKEWVWADAVIEGNTIVVSSPEVPTPKYVRYGWAWNPLANLFNAEGLPAITFRTDE
;
A
#
# COMPACT_ATOMS: atom_id res chain seq x y z
N GLY A 1 14.66 -16.60 -9.57
CA GLY A 1 13.64 -15.79 -8.87
C GLY A 1 12.37 -15.74 -9.70
N ALA A 2 11.28 -15.21 -9.17
CA ALA A 2 10.00 -15.05 -9.87
C ALA A 2 9.48 -13.62 -9.75
N LEU A 3 8.87 -13.10 -10.81
CA LEU A 3 8.08 -11.88 -10.82
C LEU A 3 6.60 -12.27 -10.93
N TRP A 4 5.77 -11.83 -10.00
CA TRP A 4 4.38 -12.25 -9.87
C TRP A 4 3.44 -11.06 -9.92
N TYR A 5 2.70 -10.94 -11.02
CA TYR A 5 1.65 -9.93 -11.17
C TYR A 5 0.33 -10.64 -11.45
N GLN A 6 -0.39 -10.93 -10.39
CA GLN A 6 -1.70 -11.56 -10.42
C GLN A 6 -2.45 -11.21 -9.13
N GLY A 7 -3.77 -11.20 -9.20
CA GLY A 7 -4.68 -11.13 -8.05
C GLY A 7 -6.08 -10.67 -8.41
N GLU A 8 -6.25 -10.15 -9.62
CA GLU A 8 -7.47 -9.52 -10.14
C GLU A 8 -8.70 -10.43 -9.99
N ALA A 9 -8.60 -11.68 -10.45
CA ALA A 9 -9.66 -12.67 -10.33
C ALA A 9 -9.91 -13.13 -8.88
N ASN A 10 -8.97 -12.85 -7.97
CA ASN A 10 -9.07 -13.17 -6.55
C ASN A 10 -9.57 -12.01 -5.69
N GLY A 11 -9.88 -10.84 -6.26
CA GLY A 11 -10.42 -9.68 -5.52
C GLY A 11 -11.58 -10.05 -4.58
N PRO A 12 -12.64 -10.74 -5.05
CA PRO A 12 -13.73 -11.20 -4.19
C PRO A 12 -13.33 -12.25 -3.12
N PHE A 13 -12.17 -12.88 -3.28
CA PHE A 13 -11.67 -13.99 -2.46
C PHE A 13 -10.33 -13.62 -1.79
N TRP A 14 -10.17 -12.36 -1.41
CA TRP A 14 -8.92 -11.81 -0.88
C TRP A 14 -8.45 -12.51 0.41
N LEU A 15 -9.37 -13.01 1.24
CA LEU A 15 -9.06 -13.80 2.44
C LEU A 15 -8.43 -15.15 2.08
N GLN A 16 -8.96 -15.81 1.06
CA GLN A 16 -8.38 -17.03 0.52
C GLN A 16 -7.01 -16.72 -0.08
N TYR A 17 -6.88 -15.63 -0.84
CA TYR A 17 -5.61 -15.21 -1.44
C TYR A 17 -4.49 -15.00 -0.41
N ARG A 18 -4.84 -14.49 0.78
CA ARG A 18 -3.92 -14.34 1.93
C ARG A 18 -3.26 -15.66 2.35
N ARG A 19 -3.88 -16.80 2.05
CA ARG A 19 -3.34 -18.16 2.28
C ARG A 19 -2.76 -18.77 1.01
N LEU A 20 -3.41 -18.58 -0.13
CA LEU A 20 -3.03 -19.20 -1.40
C LEU A 20 -1.68 -18.70 -1.91
N LEU A 21 -1.41 -17.38 -1.85
CA LEU A 21 -0.16 -16.85 -2.38
C LEU A 21 1.07 -17.34 -1.61
N PRO A 22 1.12 -17.30 -0.25
CA PRO A 22 2.21 -17.93 0.51
C PRO A 22 2.36 -19.42 0.22
N THR A 23 1.24 -20.14 0.07
CA THR A 23 1.24 -21.58 -0.25
C THR A 23 1.86 -21.85 -1.62
N LEU A 24 1.51 -21.06 -2.64
CA LEU A 24 2.09 -21.15 -3.98
C LEU A 24 3.60 -20.92 -3.94
N ILE A 25 4.05 -19.88 -3.23
CA ILE A 25 5.49 -19.58 -3.11
C ILE A 25 6.23 -20.74 -2.46
N GLY A 26 5.68 -21.29 -1.37
CA GLY A 26 6.27 -22.44 -0.66
C GLY A 26 6.31 -23.70 -1.52
N ASP A 27 5.22 -24.03 -2.23
CA ASP A 27 5.14 -25.19 -3.13
C ASP A 27 6.14 -25.06 -4.28
N TRP A 28 6.25 -23.88 -4.91
CA TRP A 28 7.24 -23.65 -5.96
C TRP A 28 8.67 -23.83 -5.45
N ARG A 29 9.02 -23.21 -4.31
CA ARG A 29 10.36 -23.37 -3.71
C ARG A 29 10.69 -24.83 -3.40
N LYS A 30 9.71 -25.60 -2.89
CA LYS A 30 9.86 -27.04 -2.66
C LYS A 30 10.09 -27.83 -3.95
N ARG A 31 9.35 -27.52 -5.01
CA ARG A 31 9.42 -28.27 -6.29
C ARG A 31 10.65 -27.94 -7.13
N PHE A 32 11.10 -26.69 -7.10
CA PHE A 32 12.27 -26.28 -7.87
C PHE A 32 13.60 -26.68 -7.22
N GLU A 33 13.62 -26.98 -5.92
CA GLU A 33 14.80 -27.48 -5.18
C GLU A 33 16.06 -26.60 -5.29
N VAL A 34 15.89 -25.29 -5.54
CA VAL A 34 16.98 -24.29 -5.62
C VAL A 34 16.99 -23.33 -4.43
N GLY A 35 16.41 -23.75 -3.30
CA GLY A 35 16.26 -22.97 -2.08
C GLY A 35 15.19 -21.88 -2.16
N ASP A 36 15.24 -20.94 -1.22
CA ASP A 36 14.28 -19.84 -1.10
C ASP A 36 14.54 -18.74 -2.14
N PHE A 37 14.36 -19.04 -3.43
CA PHE A 37 14.61 -18.06 -4.48
C PHE A 37 13.74 -16.78 -4.31
N PRO A 38 14.22 -15.60 -4.77
CA PRO A 38 13.49 -14.35 -4.61
C PRO A 38 12.14 -14.35 -5.32
N PHE A 39 11.10 -13.85 -4.65
CA PHE A 39 9.75 -13.75 -5.19
C PHE A 39 9.25 -12.29 -5.11
N LEU A 40 9.10 -11.62 -6.25
CA LEU A 40 8.73 -10.20 -6.28
C LEU A 40 7.29 -10.05 -6.77
N ILE A 41 6.43 -9.57 -5.87
CA ILE A 41 5.01 -9.38 -6.11
C ILE A 41 4.78 -7.98 -6.66
N VAL A 42 3.93 -7.86 -7.67
CA VAL A 42 3.37 -6.58 -8.11
C VAL A 42 2.02 -6.41 -7.41
N SER A 43 1.89 -5.36 -6.60
CA SER A 43 0.58 -4.99 -6.05
C SER A 43 -0.38 -4.74 -7.21
N LEU A 44 -1.67 -5.06 -7.06
CA LEU A 44 -2.65 -4.64 -8.05
C LEU A 44 -2.66 -3.11 -8.17
N ALA A 45 -2.82 -2.64 -9.40
CA ALA A 45 -2.97 -1.23 -9.72
C ALA A 45 -4.42 -0.79 -9.48
N ASN A 46 -4.68 0.51 -9.52
CA ASN A 46 -6.05 1.02 -9.48
C ASN A 46 -6.87 0.55 -10.69
N LEU A 47 -8.15 0.29 -10.47
CA LEU A 47 -9.12 -0.16 -11.48
C LEU A 47 -10.49 0.46 -11.20
N ASN A 48 -11.32 0.61 -12.23
CA ASN A 48 -12.66 1.23 -12.19
C ASN A 48 -12.65 2.75 -11.99
N SER A 49 -13.85 3.32 -11.97
CA SER A 49 -14.09 4.73 -11.68
C SER A 49 -13.44 5.15 -10.37
N LEU A 50 -12.99 6.41 -10.33
CA LEU A 50 -12.42 7.01 -9.13
C LEU A 50 -13.38 6.86 -7.94
N GLN A 51 -12.82 6.53 -6.79
CA GLN A 51 -13.54 6.31 -5.54
C GLN A 51 -14.50 7.47 -5.24
N THR A 52 -15.74 7.15 -4.84
CA THR A 52 -16.77 8.14 -4.48
C THR A 52 -17.21 8.04 -3.02
N LYS A 53 -17.00 6.89 -2.37
CA LYS A 53 -17.34 6.64 -0.96
C LYS A 53 -16.07 6.42 -0.15
N PRO A 54 -16.03 6.73 1.16
CA PRO A 54 -14.84 6.51 2.00
C PRO A 54 -14.26 5.08 1.91
N VAL A 55 -15.12 4.06 1.79
CA VAL A 55 -14.70 2.66 1.65
C VAL A 55 -15.39 2.03 0.44
N GLU A 56 -14.62 1.35 -0.40
CA GLU A 56 -15.11 0.49 -1.49
C GLU A 56 -14.43 -0.89 -1.40
N PRO A 57 -15.14 -1.94 -0.95
CA PRO A 57 -14.52 -3.20 -0.56
C PRO A 57 -14.07 -4.05 -1.76
N GLY A 58 -13.11 -4.94 -1.50
CA GLY A 58 -12.64 -6.02 -2.38
C GLY A 58 -11.23 -5.79 -2.93
N TRP A 59 -10.94 -4.57 -3.43
CA TRP A 59 -9.68 -4.31 -4.13
C TRP A 59 -8.55 -3.82 -3.23
N ALA A 60 -8.87 -3.15 -2.13
CA ALA A 60 -7.87 -2.77 -1.15
C ALA A 60 -7.38 -3.99 -0.36
N GLU A 61 -8.29 -4.92 -0.08
CA GLU A 61 -8.04 -6.12 0.71
C GLU A 61 -7.15 -7.12 -0.04
N ILE A 62 -7.31 -7.25 -1.37
CA ILE A 62 -6.38 -8.08 -2.17
C ILE A 62 -4.97 -7.46 -2.23
N ARG A 63 -4.87 -6.13 -2.34
CA ARG A 63 -3.59 -5.40 -2.25
C ARG A 63 -2.95 -5.58 -0.86
N GLU A 64 -3.76 -5.55 0.19
CA GLU A 64 -3.31 -5.86 1.55
C GLU A 64 -2.81 -7.31 1.67
N SER A 65 -3.50 -8.29 1.08
CA SER A 65 -3.06 -9.70 1.07
C SER A 65 -1.72 -9.89 0.34
N GLN A 66 -1.50 -9.17 -0.77
CA GLN A 66 -0.21 -9.13 -1.47
C GLN A 66 0.89 -8.51 -0.59
N TRP A 67 0.60 -7.38 0.05
CA TRP A 67 1.53 -6.74 0.99
C TRP A 67 1.89 -7.64 2.17
N ARG A 68 0.91 -8.31 2.79
CA ARG A 68 1.14 -9.23 3.91
C ARG A 68 2.06 -10.36 3.51
N THR A 69 1.83 -10.97 2.34
CA THR A 69 2.70 -12.03 1.82
C THR A 69 4.14 -11.53 1.66
N ALA A 70 4.33 -10.35 1.09
CA ALA A 70 5.66 -9.74 0.94
C ALA A 70 6.37 -9.41 2.27
N ARG A 71 5.65 -9.41 3.40
CA ARG A 71 6.21 -9.14 4.73
C ARG A 71 6.38 -10.38 5.59
N THR A 72 5.59 -11.42 5.37
CA THR A 72 5.62 -12.64 6.18
C THR A 72 6.33 -13.80 5.52
N VAL A 73 6.48 -13.79 4.18
CA VAL A 73 7.19 -14.84 3.45
C VAL A 73 8.65 -14.44 3.19
N PRO A 74 9.64 -15.24 3.63
CA PRO A 74 11.06 -14.94 3.42
C PRO A 74 11.42 -14.69 1.95
N ASN A 75 12.43 -13.86 1.71
CA ASN A 75 12.94 -13.50 0.38
C ASN A 75 11.83 -13.09 -0.61
N THR A 76 10.87 -12.29 -0.13
CA THR A 76 9.75 -11.79 -0.91
C THR A 76 9.71 -10.26 -0.87
N GLY A 77 9.39 -9.63 -1.99
CA GLY A 77 9.28 -8.18 -2.11
C GLY A 77 7.98 -7.73 -2.77
N LEU A 78 7.64 -6.45 -2.65
CA LEU A 78 6.44 -5.85 -3.25
C LEU A 78 6.81 -4.60 -4.05
N ALA A 79 6.38 -4.54 -5.30
CA ALA A 79 6.34 -3.32 -6.11
C ALA A 79 4.92 -2.74 -6.08
N MET A 80 4.75 -1.56 -5.49
CA MET A 80 3.46 -0.86 -5.45
C MET A 80 3.13 -0.26 -6.82
N THR A 81 1.87 -0.32 -7.28
CA THR A 81 1.45 0.19 -8.61
C THR A 81 0.11 0.94 -8.59
N ILE A 82 -0.35 1.32 -7.40
CA ILE A 82 -1.64 1.99 -7.15
C ILE A 82 -1.86 3.20 -8.09
N ASP A 83 -0.83 3.99 -8.34
CA ASP A 83 -0.86 5.24 -9.10
C ASP A 83 -0.76 5.10 -10.62
N ILE A 84 -0.51 3.90 -11.14
CA ILE A 84 -0.27 3.62 -12.58
C ILE A 84 -1.29 2.64 -13.17
N GLY A 85 -2.50 2.60 -12.59
CA GLY A 85 -3.65 1.87 -13.11
C GLY A 85 -4.28 2.50 -14.34
N ASP A 86 -5.28 1.82 -14.90
CA ASP A 86 -6.16 2.34 -15.96
C ASP A 86 -7.62 2.13 -15.51
N PRO A 87 -8.39 3.20 -15.22
CA PRO A 87 -9.76 3.09 -14.74
C PRO A 87 -10.68 2.24 -15.62
N GLY A 88 -10.44 2.24 -16.95
CA GLY A 88 -11.28 1.53 -17.92
C GLY A 88 -10.70 0.19 -18.37
N ASN A 89 -9.52 -0.19 -17.89
CA ASN A 89 -8.83 -1.38 -18.38
C ASN A 89 -8.03 -2.07 -17.28
N ILE A 90 -8.35 -3.35 -17.06
CA ILE A 90 -7.63 -4.22 -16.11
C ILE A 90 -6.16 -4.47 -16.49
N HIS A 91 -5.77 -4.15 -17.72
CA HIS A 91 -4.41 -4.25 -18.23
C HIS A 91 -3.76 -2.86 -18.38
N PRO A 92 -3.23 -2.26 -17.29
CA PRO A 92 -2.64 -0.93 -17.34
C PRO A 92 -1.42 -0.89 -18.27
N ARG A 93 -1.31 0.17 -19.07
CA ARG A 93 -0.32 0.30 -20.15
C ARG A 93 1.09 0.62 -19.67
N ASN A 94 1.26 1.26 -18.52
CA ASN A 94 2.58 1.68 -18.00
C ASN A 94 3.37 0.51 -17.39
N LYS A 95 3.68 -0.51 -18.21
CA LYS A 95 4.46 -1.68 -17.78
C LYS A 95 5.93 -1.36 -17.55
N GLN A 96 6.45 -0.29 -18.17
CA GLN A 96 7.82 0.17 -17.96
C GLN A 96 8.05 0.59 -16.51
N GLU A 97 7.11 1.34 -15.92
CA GLU A 97 7.21 1.74 -14.52
C GLU A 97 7.06 0.55 -13.55
N VAL A 98 6.21 -0.44 -13.88
CA VAL A 98 6.14 -1.71 -13.13
C VAL A 98 7.51 -2.39 -13.11
N GLY A 99 8.16 -2.52 -14.29
CA GLY A 99 9.50 -3.09 -14.41
C GLY A 99 10.56 -2.31 -13.63
N ARG A 100 10.53 -0.97 -13.71
CA ARG A 100 11.43 -0.11 -12.93
C ARG A 100 11.29 -0.36 -11.43
N ARG A 101 10.06 -0.39 -10.90
CA ARG A 101 9.81 -0.62 -9.47
C ARG A 101 10.23 -2.02 -9.03
N LEU A 102 9.97 -3.05 -9.84
CA LEU A 102 10.48 -4.40 -9.58
C LEU A 102 12.01 -4.44 -9.56
N SER A 103 12.68 -3.69 -10.45
CA SER A 103 14.14 -3.61 -10.46
C SER A 103 14.70 -3.00 -9.17
N LEU A 104 14.04 -1.99 -8.60
CA LEU A 104 14.46 -1.40 -7.33
C LEU A 104 14.33 -2.41 -6.19
N VAL A 105 13.21 -3.14 -6.15
CA VAL A 105 12.99 -4.19 -5.16
C VAL A 105 14.05 -5.29 -5.30
N ALA A 106 14.36 -5.71 -6.52
CA ALA A 106 15.40 -6.70 -6.79
C ALA A 106 16.79 -6.21 -6.35
N ARG A 107 17.17 -4.98 -6.69
CA ARG A 107 18.46 -4.38 -6.29
C ARG A 107 18.65 -4.38 -4.78
N LYS A 108 17.62 -3.98 -4.04
CA LYS A 108 17.68 -3.98 -2.58
C LYS A 108 17.67 -5.38 -1.97
N LEU A 109 16.73 -6.23 -2.39
CA LEU A 109 16.50 -7.54 -1.75
C LEU A 109 17.49 -8.61 -2.21
N VAL A 110 17.80 -8.66 -3.50
CA VAL A 110 18.56 -9.75 -4.13
C VAL A 110 20.03 -9.38 -4.27
N TYR A 111 20.33 -8.12 -4.63
CA TYR A 111 21.71 -7.68 -4.88
C TYR A 111 22.34 -6.94 -3.68
N GLY A 112 21.63 -6.84 -2.55
CA GLY A 112 22.19 -6.34 -1.29
C GLY A 112 22.41 -4.82 -1.26
N GLU A 113 21.77 -4.05 -2.13
CA GLU A 113 21.84 -2.58 -2.10
C GLU A 113 20.99 -2.00 -0.97
N THR A 114 21.41 -2.18 0.29
CA THR A 114 20.62 -1.88 1.49
C THR A 114 20.24 -0.40 1.64
N ASN A 115 21.11 0.51 1.16
CA ASN A 115 20.89 1.96 1.18
C ASN A 115 19.92 2.46 0.10
N LEU A 116 19.52 1.62 -0.86
CA LEU A 116 18.59 1.99 -1.92
C LEU A 116 17.17 2.17 -1.36
N VAL A 117 16.48 3.25 -1.76
CA VAL A 117 15.04 3.41 -1.52
C VAL A 117 14.29 2.64 -2.62
N ALA A 118 13.69 1.51 -2.23
CA ALA A 118 13.06 0.57 -3.16
C ALA A 118 11.53 0.40 -2.96
N SER A 119 10.97 1.09 -1.97
CA SER A 119 9.53 1.12 -1.66
C SER A 119 9.12 2.54 -1.33
N GLY A 120 7.84 2.86 -1.56
CA GLY A 120 7.24 4.07 -1.01
C GLY A 120 6.96 3.96 0.48
N PRO A 121 6.42 5.03 1.10
CA PRO A 121 6.10 5.08 2.52
C PRO A 121 5.23 3.89 2.94
N GLU A 122 5.65 3.20 4.00
CA GLU A 122 4.92 2.07 4.55
C GLU A 122 4.62 2.37 6.01
N PHE A 123 3.33 2.35 6.36
CA PHE A 123 2.85 2.61 7.72
C PHE A 123 3.51 1.67 8.72
N THR A 124 3.88 2.21 9.88
CA THR A 124 4.46 1.44 10.99
C THR A 124 3.66 1.58 12.27
N GLU A 125 3.28 2.79 12.64
CA GLU A 125 2.65 3.08 13.93
C GLU A 125 1.74 4.30 13.82
N MET A 126 0.75 4.36 14.70
CA MET A 126 -0.07 5.55 14.92
C MET A 126 -0.09 5.96 16.39
N GLN A 127 -0.28 7.25 16.61
CA GLN A 127 -0.46 7.85 17.93
C GLN A 127 -1.64 8.82 17.90
N ILE A 128 -2.56 8.70 18.86
CA ILE A 128 -3.60 9.71 19.10
C ILE A 128 -2.95 10.91 19.79
N GLU A 129 -3.12 12.11 19.26
CA GLU A 129 -2.42 13.30 19.75
C GLU A 129 -3.06 13.87 21.04
N PRO A 130 -2.29 14.07 22.11
CA PRO A 130 -2.77 14.75 23.31
C PRO A 130 -2.85 16.28 23.10
N PRO A 131 -3.61 17.01 23.92
CA PRO A 131 -4.48 16.52 24.99
C PRO A 131 -5.90 16.17 24.51
N LYS A 132 -6.35 16.73 23.39
CA LYS A 132 -7.75 16.59 22.92
C LYS A 132 -8.06 15.20 22.37
N GLY A 133 -7.08 14.51 21.78
CA GLY A 133 -7.28 13.21 21.18
C GLY A 133 -8.14 13.22 19.91
N ASP A 134 -8.21 14.36 19.21
CA ASP A 134 -9.00 14.59 18.00
C ASP A 134 -8.19 14.41 16.69
N LYS A 135 -6.91 14.07 16.81
CA LYS A 135 -6.01 13.82 15.68
C LYS A 135 -5.23 12.53 15.86
N ILE A 136 -4.88 11.91 14.74
CA ILE A 136 -4.01 10.73 14.68
C ILE A 136 -2.75 11.09 13.90
N ARG A 137 -1.58 10.94 14.53
CA ARG A 137 -0.28 11.00 13.88
C ARG A 137 0.13 9.62 13.42
N LEU A 138 0.59 9.53 12.18
CA LEU A 138 1.02 8.31 11.50
C LEU A 138 2.51 8.35 11.21
N TYR A 139 3.19 7.25 11.47
CA TYR A 139 4.62 7.06 11.25
C TYR A 139 4.85 6.06 10.13
N PHE A 140 5.92 6.29 9.37
CA PHE A 140 6.24 5.51 8.18
C PHE A 140 7.72 5.14 8.12
N LYS A 141 8.01 3.95 7.59
CA LYS A 141 9.33 3.59 7.07
C LYS A 141 9.36 3.83 5.55
N ASN A 142 10.55 3.71 4.94
CA ASN A 142 10.77 3.91 3.50
C ASN A 142 10.40 5.33 3.01
N VAL A 143 10.56 6.33 3.88
CA VAL A 143 10.31 7.75 3.54
C VAL A 143 11.39 8.36 2.65
N GLY A 144 12.55 7.70 2.53
CA GLY A 144 13.67 8.19 1.71
C GLY A 144 14.08 9.61 2.08
N GLY A 145 14.15 10.50 1.08
CA GLY A 145 14.38 11.93 1.27
C GLY A 145 13.24 12.72 1.92
N GLY A 146 12.10 12.09 2.22
CA GLY A 146 10.97 12.69 2.92
C GLY A 146 9.62 12.35 2.28
N LEU A 147 8.54 12.61 3.02
CA LEU A 147 7.17 12.47 2.52
C LEU A 147 6.80 13.63 1.60
N ARG A 148 6.05 13.34 0.54
CA ARG A 148 5.52 14.35 -0.38
C ARG A 148 4.19 13.94 -1.00
N LEU A 149 3.54 14.93 -1.58
CA LEU A 149 2.39 14.75 -2.46
C LEU A 149 2.83 14.28 -3.85
N LYS A 150 1.91 13.65 -4.56
CA LYS A 150 2.02 13.49 -6.01
C LYS A 150 2.21 14.88 -6.65
N ALA A 151 3.12 14.97 -7.62
CA ALA A 151 3.39 16.23 -8.29
C ALA A 151 2.10 16.82 -8.90
N GLY A 152 1.83 18.09 -8.61
CA GLY A 152 0.64 18.81 -9.07
C GLY A 152 -0.57 18.76 -8.11
N ASP A 153 -0.52 17.96 -7.04
CA ASP A 153 -1.55 18.01 -6.00
C ASP A 153 -1.21 19.03 -4.90
N GLU A 154 -2.23 19.74 -4.42
CA GLU A 154 -2.09 20.77 -3.37
C GLU A 154 -2.37 20.24 -1.96
N LYS A 155 -3.11 19.13 -1.83
CA LYS A 155 -3.50 18.53 -0.54
C LYS A 155 -3.46 17.01 -0.56
N LEU A 156 -3.20 16.40 0.59
CA LEU A 156 -3.25 14.94 0.72
C LEU A 156 -4.68 14.46 0.56
N LYS A 157 -4.82 13.30 -0.07
CA LYS A 157 -6.10 12.64 -0.34
C LYS A 157 -5.99 11.17 0.02
N GLY A 158 -7.15 10.51 0.09
CA GLY A 158 -7.23 9.05 0.24
C GLY A 158 -7.10 8.55 1.67
N PHE A 159 -7.06 9.46 2.65
CA PHE A 159 -7.19 9.14 4.07
C PHE A 159 -8.66 9.13 4.48
N ILE A 160 -9.02 8.10 5.24
CA ILE A 160 -10.31 7.99 5.90
C ILE A 160 -10.08 7.67 7.37
N VAL A 161 -10.97 8.18 8.23
CA VAL A 161 -10.89 8.03 9.68
C VAL A 161 -12.21 7.51 10.22
N ALA A 162 -12.16 6.75 11.30
CA ALA A 162 -13.35 6.28 12.01
C ALA A 162 -13.14 6.31 13.53
N GLY A 163 -14.25 6.45 14.26
CA GLY A 163 -14.29 6.30 15.71
C GLY A 163 -14.37 4.82 16.13
N PRO A 164 -14.72 4.54 17.40
CA PRO A 164 -14.93 3.18 17.89
C PRO A 164 -16.01 2.39 17.13
N ASP A 165 -16.99 3.08 16.54
CA ASP A 165 -18.08 2.52 15.75
C ASP A 165 -17.67 1.97 14.38
N LYS A 166 -16.46 2.30 13.92
CA LYS A 166 -15.95 1.99 12.57
C LYS A 166 -16.80 2.56 11.43
N GLU A 167 -17.52 3.65 11.69
CA GLU A 167 -18.16 4.44 10.63
C GLU A 167 -17.11 5.35 9.98
N TRP A 168 -16.83 5.10 8.70
CA TRP A 168 -15.71 5.72 7.98
C TRP A 168 -16.14 7.01 7.28
N VAL A 169 -15.41 8.08 7.56
CA VAL A 169 -15.54 9.37 6.86
C VAL A 169 -14.24 9.76 6.18
N TRP A 170 -14.31 10.70 5.24
CA TRP A 170 -13.12 11.33 4.69
C TRP A 170 -12.37 12.12 5.77
N ALA A 171 -11.05 12.14 5.68
CA ALA A 171 -10.20 12.86 6.61
C ALA A 171 -9.30 13.87 5.89
N ASP A 172 -9.07 14.99 6.55
CA ASP A 172 -7.97 15.89 6.21
C ASP A 172 -6.67 15.28 6.69
N ALA A 173 -5.61 15.44 5.90
CA ALA A 173 -4.28 14.92 6.22
C ALA A 173 -3.20 15.96 5.86
N VAL A 174 -2.22 16.12 6.74
CA VAL A 174 -1.11 17.08 6.57
C VAL A 174 0.22 16.37 6.79
N ILE A 175 1.20 16.67 5.94
CA ILE A 175 2.59 16.22 6.11
C ILE A 175 3.26 17.11 7.16
N GLU A 176 3.77 16.50 8.24
CA GLU A 176 4.60 17.16 9.24
C GLU A 176 5.92 16.40 9.38
N GLY A 177 6.96 16.90 8.71
CA GLY A 177 8.23 16.19 8.57
C GLY A 177 8.06 14.83 7.89
N ASN A 178 8.42 13.76 8.60
CA ASN A 178 8.26 12.37 8.14
C ASN A 178 7.00 11.68 8.68
N THR A 179 6.05 12.46 9.20
CA THR A 179 4.77 11.95 9.73
C THR A 179 3.60 12.56 8.99
N ILE A 180 2.44 11.91 9.10
CA ILE A 180 1.16 12.45 8.63
C ILE A 180 0.24 12.65 9.82
N VAL A 181 -0.36 13.83 9.94
CA VAL A 181 -1.43 14.08 10.92
C VAL A 181 -2.77 14.03 10.21
N VAL A 182 -3.68 13.21 10.73
CA VAL A 182 -5.00 12.93 10.14
C VAL A 182 -6.10 13.31 11.12
N SER A 183 -7.15 13.97 10.64
CA SER A 183 -8.32 14.37 11.45
C SER A 183 -9.57 14.57 10.60
N SER A 184 -10.74 14.51 11.22
CA SER A 184 -12.00 14.92 10.59
C SER A 184 -12.91 15.57 11.64
N PRO A 185 -13.57 16.70 11.34
CA PRO A 185 -14.55 17.30 12.26
C PRO A 185 -15.77 16.39 12.50
N GLU A 186 -16.02 15.44 11.60
CA GLU A 186 -17.11 14.46 11.73
C GLU A 186 -16.78 13.33 12.73
N VAL A 187 -15.50 13.15 13.10
CA VAL A 187 -15.05 12.13 14.05
C VAL A 187 -14.20 12.79 15.14
N PRO A 188 -14.83 13.33 16.21
CA PRO A 188 -14.11 14.03 17.28
C PRO A 188 -13.18 13.14 18.12
N THR A 189 -13.42 11.82 18.11
CA THR A 189 -12.61 10.84 18.85
C THR A 189 -12.12 9.74 17.90
N PRO A 190 -11.20 10.06 16.97
CA PRO A 190 -10.73 9.11 15.99
C PRO A 190 -9.96 7.96 16.65
N LYS A 191 -10.19 6.74 16.15
CA LYS A 191 -9.52 5.53 16.61
C LYS A 191 -8.79 4.79 15.50
N TYR A 192 -9.29 4.89 14.27
CA TYR A 192 -8.77 4.12 13.16
C TYR A 192 -8.54 4.98 11.92
N VAL A 193 -7.54 4.61 11.13
CA VAL A 193 -7.22 5.25 9.85
C VAL A 193 -7.06 4.18 8.78
N ARG A 194 -7.49 4.47 7.56
CA ARG A 194 -7.07 3.75 6.35
C ARG A 194 -6.57 4.73 5.31
N TYR A 195 -5.68 4.24 4.45
CA TYR A 195 -5.16 4.99 3.31
C TYR A 195 -5.27 4.19 2.02
N GLY A 196 -5.87 4.79 1.00
CA GLY A 196 -5.99 4.19 -0.33
C GLY A 196 -6.90 2.96 -0.35
N TRP A 197 -8.00 2.97 0.40
CA TRP A 197 -8.86 1.80 0.66
C TRP A 197 -10.05 1.68 -0.30
N ALA A 198 -9.77 1.52 -1.60
CA ALA A 198 -10.78 1.40 -2.65
C ALA A 198 -10.28 0.64 -3.90
N TRP A 199 -11.11 0.56 -4.94
CA TRP A 199 -10.72 0.06 -6.27
C TRP A 199 -9.81 1.04 -7.01
N ASN A 200 -10.21 2.30 -7.04
CA ASN A 200 -9.41 3.41 -7.57
C ASN A 200 -9.38 4.56 -6.57
N PRO A 201 -8.59 4.43 -5.49
CA PRO A 201 -8.54 5.44 -4.45
C PRO A 201 -7.91 6.75 -4.94
N LEU A 202 -8.33 7.83 -4.29
CA LEU A 202 -7.66 9.14 -4.32
C LEU A 202 -6.30 9.07 -3.59
N ALA A 203 -5.35 8.25 -4.03
CA ALA A 203 -4.08 8.00 -3.36
C ALA A 203 -2.96 8.87 -3.93
N ASN A 204 -2.40 9.78 -3.12
CA ASN A 204 -1.37 10.72 -3.56
C ASN A 204 -0.21 10.96 -2.58
N LEU A 205 -0.02 10.10 -1.58
CA LEU A 205 1.16 10.09 -0.72
C LEU A 205 2.32 9.33 -1.40
N PHE A 206 3.47 10.00 -1.49
CA PHE A 206 4.71 9.48 -2.09
C PHE A 206 5.90 9.78 -1.16
N ASN A 207 7.03 9.12 -1.39
CA ASN A 207 8.32 9.61 -0.92
C ASN A 207 9.00 10.51 -1.96
N ALA A 208 10.08 11.18 -1.57
CA ALA A 208 10.88 12.05 -2.44
C ALA A 208 11.31 11.35 -3.74
N GLU A 209 11.61 10.06 -3.69
CA GLU A 209 12.04 9.21 -4.81
C GLU A 209 10.90 8.85 -5.78
N GLY A 210 9.67 9.28 -5.50
CA GLY A 210 8.53 9.11 -6.40
C GLY A 210 7.91 7.72 -6.35
N LEU A 211 8.06 7.01 -5.24
CA LEU A 211 7.37 5.75 -4.99
C LEU A 211 6.10 5.98 -4.15
N PRO A 212 4.94 5.45 -4.58
CA PRO A 212 3.68 5.66 -3.89
C PRO A 212 3.67 4.90 -2.56
N ALA A 213 2.98 5.46 -1.57
CA ALA A 213 2.76 4.81 -0.29
C ALA A 213 1.96 3.50 -0.44
N ILE A 214 2.26 2.55 0.43
CA ILE A 214 1.55 1.28 0.53
C ILE A 214 0.17 1.53 1.16
N THR A 215 -0.87 0.88 0.62
CA THR A 215 -2.21 0.88 1.23
C THR A 215 -2.17 0.21 2.60
N PHE A 216 -2.81 0.82 3.59
CA PHE A 216 -2.83 0.30 4.95
C PHE A 216 -4.15 0.60 5.66
N ARG A 217 -4.36 -0.08 6.78
CA ARG A 217 -5.41 0.17 7.76
C ARG A 217 -4.88 -0.03 9.19
N THR A 218 -5.57 0.53 10.17
CA THR A 218 -5.22 0.39 11.60
C THR A 218 -6.33 -0.23 12.46
N ASP A 219 -7.38 -0.77 11.83
CA ASP A 219 -8.56 -1.32 12.49
C ASP A 219 -8.62 -2.86 12.53
N GLU A 220 -7.48 -3.52 12.33
CA GLU A 220 -7.30 -4.96 12.46
C GLU A 220 -6.43 -5.32 13.68
#